data_AF-A0A3R6VMD9-F1
#
_entry.id   AF-A0A3R6VMD9-F1
#
_cell.length_a   1.000
_cell.length_b   1.000
_cell.length_c   1.000
_cell.angle_alpha   90.00
_cell.angle_beta   90.00
_cell.angle_gamma   90.00
#
_symmetry.space_group_name_H-M   'P 1'
#
loop_
_entity.id
_entity.type
_entity.pdbx_description
1 polymer ?
#
loop_
_entity_poly.entity_id
_entity_poly.type
_entity_poly.pdbx_seq_one_letter_code
_entity_poly.pdbx_strand_id
1 'polypeptide(L)'
;MVTTFDSDYKVNKPFANFLTRRSEFGKYMKGIYVCQTGFVSIYSDDKSSTFEYFRSGRIYSRTIHGKSFTQRSLAVTAGKFDRQVEAMFE
;
A
#
# COMPACT_ATOMS: atom_id res chain seq x y z
N MET A 1 -0.95 -18.57 -14.87
CA MET A 1 -1.47 -17.59 -13.91
C MET A 1 -2.99 -17.63 -14.07
N VAL A 2 -3.72 -18.15 -13.08
CA VAL A 2 -5.18 -18.26 -13.14
C VAL A 2 -5.74 -17.00 -12.50
N THR A 3 -6.41 -16.17 -13.28
CA THR A 3 -7.12 -14.98 -12.80
C THR A 3 -8.59 -15.33 -12.67
N THR A 4 -9.04 -15.60 -11.45
CA THR A 4 -10.48 -15.71 -11.14
C THR A 4 -11.05 -14.31 -11.00
N PHE A 5 -11.88 -13.90 -11.96
CA PHE A 5 -12.70 -12.70 -11.86
C PHE A 5 -13.97 -13.05 -11.08
N ASP A 6 -13.91 -12.88 -9.77
CA ASP A 6 -15.08 -12.96 -8.92
C ASP A 6 -15.71 -11.56 -8.86
N SER A 7 -16.66 -11.30 -9.75
CA SER A 7 -17.38 -10.01 -9.84
C SER A 7 -18.18 -9.68 -8.58
N ASP A 8 -18.43 -10.68 -7.72
CA ASP A 8 -19.15 -10.54 -6.47
C ASP A 8 -18.22 -10.44 -5.25
N TYR A 9 -16.91 -10.59 -5.42
CA TYR A 9 -15.91 -10.30 -4.39
C TYR A 9 -15.74 -8.78 -4.25
N LYS A 10 -16.80 -8.12 -3.77
CA LYS A 10 -16.77 -6.74 -3.34
C LYS A 10 -15.84 -6.67 -2.14
N VAL A 11 -14.63 -6.20 -2.36
CA VAL A 11 -13.80 -5.62 -1.30
C VAL A 11 -14.55 -4.37 -0.81
N ASN A 12 -15.60 -4.56 -0.02
CA ASN A 12 -16.52 -3.51 0.42
C ASN A 12 -15.85 -2.50 1.35
N LYS A 13 -14.65 -2.84 1.85
CA LYS A 13 -13.79 -1.94 2.61
C LYS A 13 -12.35 -2.19 2.20
N PRO A 14 -11.58 -1.14 1.84
CA PRO A 14 -10.16 -1.32 1.59
C PRO A 14 -9.50 -1.91 2.84
N PHE A 15 -8.71 -2.96 2.64
CA PHE A 15 -8.00 -3.64 3.71
C PHE A 15 -6.52 -3.69 3.36
N ALA A 16 -5.69 -3.76 4.40
CA ALA A 16 -4.26 -3.91 4.24
C ALA A 16 -3.79 -5.14 5.00
N ASN A 17 -3.09 -6.02 4.30
CA ASN A 17 -2.38 -7.12 4.91
C ASN A 17 -0.93 -6.70 5.13
N PHE A 18 -0.42 -6.94 6.34
CA PHE A 18 0.95 -6.62 6.69
C PHE A 18 1.68 -7.87 7.16
N LEU A 19 2.93 -7.95 6.78
CA LEU A 19 3.86 -8.93 7.24
C LEU A 19 5.08 -8.21 7.83
N THR A 20 5.32 -8.48 9.11
CA THR A 20 6.43 -7.89 9.85
C THR A 20 7.60 -8.88 9.83
N ARG A 21 8.77 -8.43 9.39
CA ARG A 21 10.00 -9.22 9.37
C ARG A 21 11.10 -8.52 10.14
N ARG A 22 12.08 -9.31 10.54
CA ARG A 22 13.35 -8.85 11.11
C ARG A 22 14.47 -9.36 10.21
N SER A 23 15.38 -8.47 9.83
CA SER A 23 16.63 -8.81 9.16
C SER A 23 17.82 -8.32 9.98
N GLU A 24 19.03 -8.61 9.50
CA GLU A 24 20.28 -8.08 10.07
C GLU A 24 20.33 -6.54 10.08
N PHE A 25 19.53 -5.90 9.21
CA PHE A 25 19.45 -4.44 9.07
C PHE A 25 18.34 -3.78 9.92
N GLY A 26 17.57 -4.57 10.68
CA GLY A 26 16.52 -4.05 11.55
C GLY A 26 15.15 -4.69 11.32
N LYS A 27 14.11 -4.06 11.88
CA LYS A 27 12.72 -4.50 11.72
C LYS A 27 12.10 -3.77 10.54
N TYR A 28 11.41 -4.51 9.68
CA TYR A 28 10.66 -3.90 8.59
C TYR A 28 9.28 -4.53 8.44
N MET A 29 8.36 -3.77 7.88
CA MET A 29 7.01 -4.18 7.53
C MET A 29 6.86 -4.09 6.01
N LYS A 30 6.30 -5.14 5.43
CA LYS A 30 5.80 -5.15 4.07
C LYS A 30 4.30 -5.33 4.11
N GLY A 31 3.57 -4.61 3.28
CA GLY A 31 2.13 -4.77 3.21
C GLY A 31 1.58 -4.49 1.83
N ILE A 32 0.35 -4.92 1.62
CA ILE A 32 -0.42 -4.63 0.41
C ILE A 32 -1.76 -4.08 0.88
N TYR A 33 -2.07 -2.85 0.49
CA TYR A 33 -3.37 -2.23 0.66
C TYR A 33 -4.17 -2.41 -0.64
N VAL A 34 -5.30 -3.12 -0.57
CA VAL A 34 -6.15 -3.41 -1.73
C VAL A 34 -7.25 -2.36 -1.82
N CYS A 35 -7.37 -1.71 -2.99
CA CYS A 35 -8.42 -0.73 -3.31
C CYS A 35 -9.19 -1.15 -4.57
N GLN A 36 -10.25 -0.41 -4.92
CA GLN A 36 -11.08 -0.75 -6.10
C GLN A 36 -10.30 -0.73 -7.42
N THR A 37 -9.32 0.15 -7.53
CA THR A 37 -8.57 0.45 -8.75
C THR A 37 -7.25 -0.32 -8.85
N GLY A 38 -6.86 -1.05 -7.80
CA GLY A 38 -5.65 -1.84 -7.76
C GLY A 38 -5.16 -2.12 -6.34
N PHE A 39 -3.85 -1.97 -6.14
CA PHE A 39 -3.25 -2.15 -4.82
C PHE A 39 -2.04 -1.23 -4.63
N VAL A 40 -1.84 -0.79 -3.39
CA VAL A 40 -0.67 -0.03 -2.95
C VAL A 40 0.27 -0.96 -2.20
N SER A 41 1.47 -1.15 -2.73
CA SER A 41 2.56 -1.84 -2.05
C SER A 41 3.14 -0.91 -0.98
N ILE A 42 3.31 -1.43 0.23
CA ILE A 42 3.82 -0.70 1.38
C ILE A 42 5.11 -1.36 1.84
N TYR A 43 6.17 -0.57 1.98
CA TYR A 43 7.38 -0.94 2.67
C TYR A 43 7.64 0.07 3.78
N SER A 44 8.01 -0.39 4.97
CA SER A 44 8.27 0.48 6.11
C SER A 44 9.38 -0.10 6.97
N ASP A 45 10.43 0.66 7.20
CA ASP A 45 11.49 0.33 8.13
C ASP A 45 11.71 1.48 9.14
N ASP A 46 12.78 1.37 9.90
CA ASP A 46 13.12 2.34 10.96
C ASP A 46 13.46 3.74 10.39
N LYS A 47 13.79 3.84 9.10
CA LYS A 47 14.22 5.08 8.44
C LYS A 47 13.11 5.72 7.62
N SER A 48 12.32 4.91 6.92
CA SER A 48 11.34 5.39 5.95
C SER A 48 10.18 4.45 5.70
N SER A 49 9.08 5.01 5.21
CA SER A 49 7.95 4.27 4.68
C SER A 49 7.67 4.67 3.23
N THR A 50 7.68 3.70 2.34
CA THR A 50 7.45 3.84 0.90
C THR A 50 6.12 3.20 0.51
N PHE A 51 5.38 3.90 -0.34
CA PHE A 51 4.09 3.50 -0.89
C PHE A 51 4.18 3.54 -2.41
N GLU A 52 3.92 2.41 -3.07
CA GLU A 52 3.96 2.30 -4.53
C GLU A 52 2.60 1.87 -5.06
N TYR A 53 2.04 2.65 -5.98
CA TYR A 53 0.75 2.40 -6.58
C TYR A 53 0.88 2.31 -8.11
N PHE A 54 0.45 1.18 -8.67
CA PHE A 54 0.46 0.97 -10.12
C PHE A 54 -0.91 1.32 -10.71
N ARG A 55 -0.95 2.36 -11.54
CA ARG A 55 -2.18 2.84 -12.16
C ARG A 55 -1.91 3.30 -13.59
N SER A 56 -2.72 2.80 -14.53
CA SER A 56 -2.69 3.24 -15.94
C SER A 56 -1.30 3.13 -16.59
N GLY A 57 -0.57 2.05 -16.29
CA GLY A 57 0.78 1.83 -16.82
C GLY A 57 1.89 2.66 -16.18
N ARG A 58 1.60 3.42 -15.12
CA ARG A 58 2.57 4.25 -14.37
C ARG A 58 2.68 3.78 -12.93
N ILE A 59 3.88 3.89 -12.38
CA ILE A 59 4.16 3.67 -10.95
C ILE A 59 4.22 5.03 -10.28
N TYR A 60 3.30 5.26 -9.33
CA TYR A 60 3.32 6.40 -8.44
C TYR A 60 3.98 5.97 -7.14
N SER A 61 5.02 6.67 -6.70
CA SER A 61 5.72 6.35 -5.46
C SER A 61 5.75 7.54 -4.51
N ARG A 62 5.57 7.26 -3.22
CA ARG A 62 5.74 8.23 -2.14
C ARG A 62 6.57 7.63 -1.02
N THR A 63 7.62 8.33 -0.61
CA THR A 63 8.44 7.95 0.54
C THR A 63 8.35 9.01 1.63
N ILE A 64 8.17 8.58 2.88
CA ILE A 64 8.13 9.42 4.07
C ILE A 64 9.29 9.00 4.97
N HIS A 65 10.16 9.94 5.33
CA HIS A 65 11.33 9.70 6.17
C HIS A 65 11.11 10.14 7.63
N GLY A 66 11.85 9.52 8.56
CA GLY A 66 11.94 9.98 9.95
C GLY A 66 10.69 9.79 10.80
N LYS A 67 9.72 9.00 10.31
CA LYS A 67 8.47 8.72 11.02
C LYS A 67 8.23 7.22 11.09
N SER A 68 8.13 6.70 12.30
CA SER A 68 7.68 5.32 12.53
C SER A 68 6.17 5.25 12.41
N PHE A 69 5.68 4.27 11.64
CA PHE A 69 4.25 4.01 11.48
C PHE A 69 3.86 2.71 12.15
N THR A 70 2.62 2.61 12.59
CA THR A 70 1.97 1.35 12.93
C THR A 70 1.32 0.78 11.68
N GLN A 71 0.99 -0.52 11.65
CA GLN A 71 0.26 -1.12 10.53
C GLN A 71 -1.03 -0.34 10.20
N ARG A 72 -1.77 0.10 11.22
CA ARG A 72 -2.97 0.93 11.03
C ARG A 72 -2.65 2.26 10.36
N SER A 73 -1.61 2.97 10.80
CA SER A 73 -1.28 4.28 10.22
C SER A 73 -0.67 4.15 8.81
N LEU A 74 0.03 3.05 8.51
CA LEU A 74 0.43 2.68 7.15
C LEU A 74 -0.79 2.49 6.25
N ALA A 75 -1.79 1.71 6.68
CA ALA A 75 -3.01 1.49 5.91
C ALA A 75 -3.78 2.80 5.62
N VAL A 76 -3.91 3.66 6.64
CA VAL A 76 -4.53 4.99 6.47
C VAL A 76 -3.74 5.85 5.48
N THR A 77 -2.41 5.80 5.52
CA THR A 77 -1.54 6.59 4.64
C THR A 77 -1.61 6.08 3.20
N ALA A 78 -1.64 4.76 3.00
CA ALA A 78 -1.86 4.14 1.70
C ALA A 78 -3.21 4.54 1.09
N GLY A 79 -4.29 4.52 1.87
CA GLY A 79 -5.61 4.97 1.40
C GLY A 79 -5.69 6.47 1.09
N LYS A 80 -4.91 7.32 1.78
CA LYS A 80 -4.78 8.74 1.40
C LYS A 80 -3.98 8.90 0.11
N PHE A 81 -2.95 8.09 -0.08
CA PHE A 81 -2.11 8.13 -1.28
C PHE A 81 -2.88 7.68 -2.53
N ASP A 82 -3.62 6.57 -2.42
CA ASP A 82 -4.56 6.06 -3.42
C ASP A 82 -5.51 7.17 -3.93
N ARG A 83 -6.28 7.80 -3.02
CA ARG A 83 -7.19 8.91 -3.37
C ARG A 83 -6.50 10.09 -4.04
N GLN A 84 -5.27 10.40 -3.62
CA GLN A 84 -4.53 11.51 -4.22
C GLN A 84 -4.06 11.20 -5.63
N VAL A 85 -3.73 9.94 -5.94
CA VAL A 85 -3.39 9.54 -7.29
C VAL A 85 -4.63 9.47 -8.16
N GLU A 86 -5.75 8.91 -7.68
CA GLU A 86 -6.99 8.86 -8.46
C GLU A 86 -7.52 10.26 -8.80
N ALA A 87 -7.40 11.24 -7.88
CA ALA A 87 -7.76 12.64 -8.15
C ALA A 87 -6.94 13.31 -9.27
N MET A 88 -5.86 12.69 -9.77
CA MET A 88 -5.11 13.18 -10.94
C MET A 88 -5.73 12.75 -12.28
N PHE A 89 -6.72 11.86 -12.25
CA PHE A 89 -7.39 11.28 -13.42
C PHE A 89 -8.87 11.69 -13.54
N GLU A 90 -9.39 12.42 -12.55
CA GLU A 90 -10.68 13.10 -12.56
C GLU A 90 -10.55 14.50 -13.16
#